data_AF-A0A954MH56-F1
#
_entry.id   AF-A0A954MH56-F1
#
_cell.length_a   1.000
_cell.length_b   1.000
_cell.length_c   1.000
_cell.angle_alpha   90.00
_cell.angle_beta   90.00
_cell.angle_gamma   90.00
#
_symmetry.space_group_name_H-M   'P 1'
#
loop_
_entity.id
_entity.type
_entity.pdbx_description
1 polymer ?
#
loop_
_entity_poly.entity_id
_entity_poly.type
_entity_poly.pdbx_seq_one_letter_code
_entity_poly.pdbx_strand_id
1 'polypeptide(L)'
;MLTFNRYVFGLLCVTCCILTAASAGRADDPPSAVGPVLKLLKSGRVPESNRERIVELICSKGNEHDLAYVFEQTLSPETWPTELRISVLESLRAASANRKVIPAGDLSGITGLITQDNPQLQQLAIGLAGDWKITAAAPVLQKLATSNETPAGERYAALQSLLRLDATAAKATIRQLLSPESDFRTRTAAVSGLLTIAPDDAAHAAADVLASAGERDDPRPLIDAFLDQQGGADLLAKALTDKPPTADVAKLALRHMYSVGRSDKTLSDVLGKIAGISEDMPVPNAEELAALIDEVRSQGDPHRGEKVFRRKDLSCMKCHSVSKAGGQVGPDLSAVGASSPVEYLAMSVLDPDQAIKEAYTTKVVLTLDGKVIQGIIHDQTDDTLVLKDTNGHLTSIPLADIEDQINGKSLMPKGLVKFMTHAELIDLIAFLAELGKPGDFAIRQSQRMQRWQILTQPNPGLLSSIPNILEFEDEVLAAKTWESVYAQVDGNLPLEELTDQTGNAVLYLSAEFDVTKAGAIELQTNRGEGISIWIGKDALASTQPPIVTLPAGRHRITYRIDRGIYSEPTLSLTLTGPAGSSAAFSVVDGQ
;
A
#
# COMPACT_ATOMS: atom_id res chain seq x y z
N MET A 1 -37.09 37.81 52.34
CA MET A 1 -36.23 38.76 53.09
C MET A 1 -36.52 38.56 54.57
N LEU A 2 -35.61 38.27 55.50
CA LEU A 2 -34.19 37.80 55.51
C LEU A 2 -34.07 36.82 56.73
N THR A 3 -32.97 36.15 57.14
CA THR A 3 -31.54 36.04 56.74
C THR A 3 -31.10 34.61 57.14
N PHE A 4 -30.59 33.77 56.26
CA PHE A 4 -29.14 33.50 56.05
C PHE A 4 -28.27 33.27 57.32
N ASN A 5 -27.79 32.03 57.50
CA ASN A 5 -26.37 31.60 57.42
C ASN A 5 -25.81 30.72 58.58
N ARG A 6 -25.20 29.56 58.21
CA ARG A 6 -23.94 28.88 58.68
C ARG A 6 -23.53 28.92 60.18
N TYR A 7 -22.86 27.93 60.81
CA TYR A 7 -22.15 26.66 60.46
C TYR A 7 -21.97 25.90 61.83
N VAL A 8 -21.80 24.57 61.99
CA VAL A 8 -20.53 23.77 61.92
C VAL A 8 -20.77 22.42 62.67
N PHE A 9 -20.24 21.29 62.16
CA PHE A 9 -19.92 19.96 62.79
C PHE A 9 -20.94 19.25 63.74
N GLY A 10 -21.11 17.92 63.72
CA GLY A 10 -20.55 16.87 62.85
C GLY A 10 -20.86 15.43 63.34
N LEU A 11 -20.40 14.44 62.56
CA LEU A 11 -20.28 12.98 62.83
C LEU A 11 -21.52 12.05 62.85
N LEU A 12 -21.54 11.15 61.86
CA LEU A 12 -21.61 9.68 61.95
C LEU A 12 -22.84 8.99 62.62
N CYS A 13 -23.70 8.41 61.78
CA CYS A 13 -23.76 6.94 61.66
C CYS A 13 -24.44 6.49 60.35
N VAL A 14 -23.73 5.74 59.51
CA VAL A 14 -24.27 5.11 58.29
C VAL A 14 -24.81 3.74 58.64
N THR A 15 -26.07 3.46 58.32
CA THR A 15 -26.61 2.09 58.37
C THR A 15 -26.87 1.62 56.94
N CYS A 16 -26.25 0.51 56.57
CA CYS A 16 -26.19 0.03 55.19
C CYS A 16 -27.42 -0.82 54.85
N CYS A 17 -28.27 -0.35 53.92
CA CYS A 17 -29.31 -1.18 53.30
C CYS A 17 -28.78 -1.74 51.98
N ILE A 18 -28.19 -2.94 52.03
CA ILE A 18 -27.83 -3.67 50.81
C ILE A 18 -29.10 -4.27 50.19
N LEU A 19 -29.57 -3.65 49.12
CA LEU A 19 -30.58 -4.22 48.22
C LEU A 19 -29.91 -5.28 47.34
N THR A 20 -30.02 -6.56 47.73
CA THR A 20 -29.70 -7.68 46.84
C THR A 20 -30.80 -7.82 45.77
N ALA A 21 -30.68 -7.07 44.68
CA ALA A 21 -31.44 -7.29 43.46
C ALA A 21 -30.93 -8.56 42.76
N ALA A 22 -31.38 -9.73 43.24
CA ALA A 22 -31.18 -10.99 42.53
C ALA A 22 -31.94 -10.94 41.19
N SER A 23 -31.23 -11.11 40.08
CA SER A 23 -31.84 -11.17 38.76
C SER A 23 -32.71 -12.43 38.65
N ALA A 24 -34.03 -12.22 38.58
CA ALA A 24 -34.97 -13.29 38.33
C ALA A 24 -34.74 -13.85 36.92
N GLY A 25 -34.20 -15.06 36.83
CA GLY A 25 -34.05 -15.75 35.55
C GLY A 25 -35.40 -15.98 34.91
N ARG A 26 -35.58 -15.50 33.68
CA ARG A 26 -36.78 -15.82 32.89
C ARG A 26 -36.73 -17.29 32.50
N ALA A 27 -37.71 -18.05 32.98
CA ALA A 27 -38.05 -19.32 32.37
C ALA A 27 -38.82 -19.01 31.08
N ASP A 28 -38.14 -19.19 29.93
CA ASP A 28 -38.67 -19.46 28.57
C ASP A 28 -37.63 -19.16 27.46
N ASP A 29 -36.33 -19.23 27.74
CA ASP A 29 -35.30 -19.18 26.69
C ASP A 29 -35.45 -20.40 25.73
N PRO A 30 -35.45 -20.22 24.39
CA PRO A 30 -35.60 -21.31 23.44
C PRO A 30 -34.45 -22.33 23.53
N PRO A 31 -34.69 -23.62 23.19
CA PRO A 31 -33.70 -24.68 23.36
C PRO A 31 -32.41 -24.38 22.58
N SER A 32 -31.31 -24.24 23.33
CA SER A 32 -29.98 -23.91 22.81
C SER A 32 -29.06 -25.13 22.79
N ALA A 33 -28.34 -25.31 21.68
CA ALA A 33 -27.27 -26.31 21.54
C ALA A 33 -26.09 -26.06 22.51
N VAL A 34 -25.91 -24.84 23.00
CA VAL A 34 -24.85 -24.46 23.96
C VAL A 34 -25.39 -24.19 25.37
N GLY A 35 -26.69 -24.41 25.62
CA GLY A 35 -27.33 -24.13 26.90
C GLY A 35 -26.60 -24.65 28.16
N PRO A 36 -26.02 -25.88 28.19
CA PRO A 36 -25.21 -26.34 29.31
C PRO A 36 -23.92 -25.54 29.51
N VAL A 37 -23.26 -25.14 28.41
CA VAL A 37 -22.03 -24.36 28.40
C VAL A 37 -22.31 -22.91 28.83
N LEU A 38 -23.40 -22.32 28.34
CA LEU A 38 -23.86 -21.00 28.76
C LEU A 38 -24.21 -20.94 30.25
N LYS A 39 -24.86 -21.99 30.80
CA LYS A 39 -25.10 -22.11 32.24
C LYS A 39 -23.81 -22.18 33.05
N LEU A 40 -22.78 -22.87 32.54
CA LEU A 40 -21.47 -22.91 33.19
C LEU A 40 -20.80 -21.52 33.20
N LEU A 41 -20.84 -20.80 32.07
CA LEU A 41 -20.34 -19.43 31.95
C LEU A 41 -21.08 -18.47 32.90
N LYS A 42 -22.42 -18.46 32.86
CA LYS A 42 -23.30 -17.67 33.75
C LYS A 42 -23.06 -17.94 35.24
N SER A 43 -22.57 -19.14 35.60
CA SER A 43 -22.26 -19.49 37.01
C SER A 43 -20.88 -19.01 37.51
N GLY A 44 -20.07 -18.36 36.66
CA GLY A 44 -18.70 -17.94 37.00
C GLY A 44 -17.70 -19.08 37.17
N ARG A 45 -18.08 -20.33 36.88
CA ARG A 45 -17.26 -21.54 37.11
C ARG A 45 -16.30 -21.87 35.96
N VAL A 46 -16.23 -21.03 34.92
CA VAL A 46 -15.31 -21.20 33.79
C VAL A 46 -13.96 -20.56 34.14
N PRO A 47 -12.85 -21.31 34.18
CA PRO A 47 -11.51 -20.75 34.37
C PRO A 47 -11.16 -19.74 33.28
N GLU A 48 -10.39 -18.71 33.62
CA GLU A 48 -10.02 -17.63 32.69
C GLU A 48 -9.30 -18.16 31.44
N SER A 49 -8.38 -19.11 31.61
CA SER A 49 -7.67 -19.81 30.54
C SER A 49 -8.55 -20.58 29.55
N ASN A 50 -9.82 -20.84 29.90
CA ASN A 50 -10.80 -21.49 29.03
C ASN A 50 -11.93 -20.54 28.59
N ARG A 51 -11.98 -19.30 29.10
CA ARG A 51 -13.12 -18.40 28.92
C ARG A 51 -13.33 -18.00 27.46
N GLU A 52 -12.25 -17.70 26.75
CA GLU A 52 -12.25 -17.39 25.30
C GLU A 52 -12.86 -18.51 24.47
N ARG A 53 -12.27 -19.72 24.49
CA ARG A 53 -12.78 -20.91 23.77
C ARG A 53 -14.24 -21.24 24.07
N ILE A 54 -14.68 -21.01 25.31
CA ILE A 54 -16.07 -21.22 25.73
C ILE A 54 -17.00 -20.18 25.09
N VAL A 55 -16.57 -18.93 24.99
CA VAL A 55 -17.33 -17.86 24.32
C VAL A 55 -17.33 -18.04 22.80
N GLU A 56 -16.20 -18.40 22.17
CA GLU A 56 -16.13 -18.77 20.74
C GLU A 56 -17.11 -19.90 20.38
N LEU A 57 -17.19 -20.94 21.24
CA LEU A 57 -18.15 -22.03 21.08
C LEU A 57 -19.60 -21.54 21.19
N ILE A 58 -19.89 -20.62 22.12
CA ILE A 58 -21.22 -20.00 22.24
C ILE A 58 -21.53 -19.16 21.00
N CYS A 59 -20.59 -18.35 20.50
CA CYS A 59 -20.78 -17.53 19.31
C CYS A 59 -21.01 -18.37 18.04
N SER A 60 -20.25 -19.46 17.88
CA SER A 60 -20.33 -20.32 16.68
C SER A 60 -21.53 -21.27 16.67
N LYS A 61 -22.07 -21.67 17.84
CA LYS A 61 -23.14 -22.69 17.94
C LYS A 61 -24.42 -22.25 18.66
N GLY A 62 -24.42 -21.15 19.40
CA GLY A 62 -25.60 -20.64 20.12
C GLY A 62 -26.66 -20.00 19.23
N ASN A 63 -27.80 -19.66 19.83
CA ASN A 63 -28.88 -18.87 19.24
C ASN A 63 -28.75 -17.38 19.62
N GLU A 64 -29.63 -16.54 19.09
CA GLU A 64 -29.66 -15.09 19.33
C GLU A 64 -29.75 -14.69 20.81
N HIS A 65 -30.35 -15.51 21.67
CA HIS A 65 -30.43 -15.29 23.12
C HIS A 65 -29.12 -15.64 23.84
N ASP A 66 -28.42 -16.68 23.38
CA ASP A 66 -27.07 -17.01 23.88
C ASP A 66 -26.08 -15.90 23.51
N LEU A 67 -26.17 -15.39 22.28
CA LEU A 67 -25.36 -14.26 21.79
C LEU A 67 -25.66 -12.97 22.56
N ALA A 68 -26.93 -12.72 22.94
CA ALA A 68 -27.33 -11.56 23.72
C ALA A 68 -26.59 -11.47 25.06
N TYR A 69 -26.50 -12.59 25.80
CA TYR A 69 -25.76 -12.63 27.05
C TYR A 69 -24.26 -12.34 26.84
N VAL A 70 -23.64 -12.95 25.83
CA VAL A 70 -22.22 -12.76 25.51
C VAL A 70 -21.93 -11.31 25.09
N PHE A 71 -22.81 -10.70 24.29
CA PHE A 71 -22.72 -9.30 23.91
C PHE A 71 -22.82 -8.38 25.14
N GLU A 72 -23.79 -8.61 26.03
CA GLU A 72 -23.97 -7.83 27.27
C GLU A 72 -22.69 -7.84 28.15
N GLN A 73 -22.06 -9.01 28.32
CA GLN A 73 -20.78 -9.12 29.07
C GLN A 73 -19.61 -8.41 28.37
N THR A 74 -19.69 -8.17 27.06
CA THR A 74 -18.66 -7.47 26.27
C THR A 74 -18.73 -5.95 26.42
N LEU A 75 -19.89 -5.41 26.83
CA LEU A 75 -20.09 -3.97 26.99
C LEU A 75 -19.29 -3.39 28.16
N SER A 76 -19.14 -4.12 29.26
CA SER A 76 -18.41 -3.67 30.44
C SER A 76 -16.94 -4.10 30.44
N PRO A 77 -15.98 -3.20 30.73
CA PRO A 77 -14.58 -3.56 30.96
C PRO A 77 -14.35 -4.19 32.34
N GLU A 78 -15.34 -4.12 33.26
CA GLU A 78 -15.25 -4.74 34.59
C GLU A 78 -15.56 -6.25 34.55
N THR A 79 -16.33 -6.70 33.56
CA THR A 79 -16.67 -8.12 33.39
C THR A 79 -15.57 -8.89 32.67
N TRP A 80 -15.08 -8.40 31.53
CA TRP A 80 -14.10 -9.09 30.68
C TRP A 80 -12.93 -8.18 30.25
N PRO A 81 -11.70 -8.70 30.15
CA PRO A 81 -10.54 -7.94 29.67
C PRO A 81 -10.68 -7.58 28.18
N THR A 82 -9.96 -6.56 27.74
CA THR A 82 -10.05 -5.99 26.39
C THR A 82 -9.79 -7.01 25.28
N GLU A 83 -8.81 -7.89 25.47
CA GLU A 83 -8.41 -8.93 24.52
C GLU A 83 -9.56 -9.92 24.30
N LEU A 84 -10.21 -10.36 25.38
CA LEU A 84 -11.40 -11.19 25.29
C LEU A 84 -12.54 -10.43 24.60
N ARG A 85 -12.79 -9.17 24.96
CA ARG A 85 -13.83 -8.34 24.33
C ARG A 85 -13.66 -8.22 22.82
N ILE A 86 -12.42 -8.08 22.32
CA ILE A 86 -12.08 -8.08 20.89
C ILE A 86 -12.44 -9.42 20.25
N SER A 87 -11.92 -10.53 20.79
CA SER A 87 -12.20 -11.91 20.33
C SER A 87 -13.71 -12.24 20.30
N VAL A 88 -14.48 -11.72 21.27
CA VAL A 88 -15.95 -11.83 21.26
C VAL A 88 -16.58 -11.05 20.11
N LEU A 89 -16.21 -9.79 19.88
CA LEU A 89 -16.79 -8.99 18.78
C LEU A 89 -16.48 -9.61 17.41
N GLU A 90 -15.27 -10.14 17.22
CA GLU A 90 -14.89 -10.90 16.01
C GLU A 90 -15.75 -12.15 15.84
N SER A 91 -15.93 -12.93 16.92
CA SER A 91 -16.77 -14.13 16.93
C SER A 91 -18.26 -13.83 16.66
N LEU A 92 -18.77 -12.71 17.19
CA LEU A 92 -20.14 -12.24 16.93
C LEU A 92 -20.30 -11.74 15.49
N ARG A 93 -19.28 -11.09 14.92
CA ARG A 93 -19.24 -10.71 13.49
C ARG A 93 -19.25 -11.94 12.59
N ALA A 94 -18.45 -12.96 12.91
CA ALA A 94 -18.45 -14.24 12.19
C ALA A 94 -19.80 -14.98 12.29
N ALA A 95 -20.46 -14.96 13.46
CA ALA A 95 -21.80 -15.53 13.62
C ALA A 95 -22.85 -14.82 12.74
N SER A 96 -22.78 -13.49 12.66
CA SER A 96 -23.62 -12.66 11.79
C SER A 96 -23.35 -12.93 10.31
N ALA A 97 -22.08 -12.94 9.89
CA ALA A 97 -21.70 -13.18 8.50
C ALA A 97 -22.08 -14.58 8.02
N ASN A 98 -21.71 -15.62 8.78
CA ASN A 98 -21.75 -17.02 8.33
C ASN A 98 -23.11 -17.70 8.60
N ARG A 99 -23.82 -17.30 9.67
CA ARG A 99 -25.08 -17.95 10.09
C ARG A 99 -26.30 -17.03 10.03
N LYS A 100 -26.11 -15.73 9.75
CA LYS A 100 -27.14 -14.68 9.81
C LYS A 100 -27.84 -14.58 11.19
N VAL A 101 -27.12 -14.93 12.26
CA VAL A 101 -27.59 -14.81 13.65
C VAL A 101 -26.88 -13.63 14.32
N ILE A 102 -27.64 -12.71 14.90
CA ILE A 102 -27.17 -11.56 15.68
C ILE A 102 -27.66 -11.67 17.13
N PRO A 103 -27.10 -10.94 18.10
CA PRO A 103 -27.62 -10.92 19.46
C PRO A 103 -29.06 -10.37 19.51
N ALA A 104 -29.91 -10.98 20.33
CA ALA A 104 -31.28 -10.50 20.57
C ALA A 104 -31.32 -9.33 21.56
N GLY A 105 -32.40 -8.54 21.51
CA GLY A 105 -32.65 -7.45 22.45
C GLY A 105 -32.13 -6.08 21.98
N ASP A 106 -31.78 -5.22 22.94
CA ASP A 106 -31.24 -3.90 22.65
C ASP A 106 -29.72 -3.95 22.42
N LEU A 107 -29.28 -3.52 21.25
CA LEU A 107 -27.87 -3.49 20.84
C LEU A 107 -27.25 -2.09 20.96
N SER A 108 -28.01 -1.09 21.46
CA SER A 108 -27.58 0.31 21.62
C SER A 108 -26.26 0.47 22.41
N GLY A 109 -25.96 -0.47 23.32
CA GLY A 109 -24.72 -0.50 24.09
C GLY A 109 -23.43 -0.49 23.25
N ILE A 110 -23.49 -0.92 21.97
CA ILE A 110 -22.34 -0.84 21.05
C ILE A 110 -21.82 0.59 20.86
N THR A 111 -22.68 1.60 21.05
CA THR A 111 -22.31 3.01 20.94
C THR A 111 -21.25 3.43 21.96
N GLY A 112 -21.26 2.84 23.15
CA GLY A 112 -20.22 3.06 24.16
C GLY A 112 -18.87 2.46 23.77
N LEU A 113 -18.86 1.39 22.96
CA LEU A 113 -17.64 0.77 22.44
C LEU A 113 -17.01 1.59 21.30
N ILE A 114 -17.85 2.20 20.46
CA ILE A 114 -17.42 3.14 19.39
C ILE A 114 -16.66 4.34 19.97
N THR A 115 -16.91 4.71 21.22
CA THR A 115 -16.26 5.85 21.90
C THR A 115 -15.08 5.47 22.81
N GLN A 116 -14.61 4.23 22.84
CA GLN A 116 -13.44 3.84 23.67
C GLN A 116 -12.10 4.09 22.95
N ASP A 117 -11.06 4.37 23.72
CA ASP A 117 -9.72 4.71 23.22
C ASP A 117 -8.95 3.52 22.59
N ASN A 118 -9.49 2.30 22.62
CA ASN A 118 -8.84 1.13 22.01
C ASN A 118 -9.22 1.04 20.52
N PRO A 119 -8.27 1.18 19.57
CA PRO A 119 -8.59 1.27 18.14
C PRO A 119 -9.23 0.00 17.57
N GLN A 120 -8.76 -1.19 17.98
CA GLN A 120 -9.30 -2.47 17.49
C GLN A 120 -10.76 -2.67 17.93
N LEU A 121 -11.04 -2.40 19.21
CA LEU A 121 -12.38 -2.47 19.77
C LEU A 121 -13.33 -1.45 19.10
N GLN A 122 -12.86 -0.21 18.90
CA GLN A 122 -13.60 0.84 18.20
C GLN A 122 -13.90 0.44 16.75
N GLN A 123 -12.92 -0.05 16.00
CA GLN A 123 -13.08 -0.46 14.60
C GLN A 123 -14.09 -1.60 14.45
N LEU A 124 -14.04 -2.62 15.32
CA LEU A 124 -15.01 -3.71 15.36
C LEU A 124 -16.42 -3.21 15.71
N ALA A 125 -16.55 -2.34 16.71
CA ALA A 125 -17.82 -1.76 17.11
C ALA A 125 -18.46 -0.88 16.02
N ILE A 126 -17.66 -0.09 15.30
CA ILE A 126 -18.10 0.69 14.14
C ILE A 126 -18.67 -0.23 13.07
N GLY A 127 -17.92 -1.27 12.67
CA GLY A 127 -18.34 -2.22 11.64
C GLY A 127 -19.64 -2.94 12.01
N LEU A 128 -19.70 -3.49 13.22
CA LEU A 128 -20.87 -4.19 13.75
C LEU A 128 -22.11 -3.29 13.86
N ALA A 129 -21.96 -2.01 14.19
CA ALA A 129 -23.09 -1.08 14.23
C ALA A 129 -23.74 -0.88 12.85
N GLY A 130 -22.93 -0.89 11.78
CA GLY A 130 -23.43 -0.92 10.40
C GLY A 130 -24.02 -2.28 10.01
N ASP A 131 -23.28 -3.36 10.25
CA ASP A 131 -23.66 -4.73 9.89
C ASP A 131 -24.98 -5.17 10.58
N TRP A 132 -25.23 -4.72 11.81
CA TRP A 132 -26.44 -4.99 12.60
C TRP A 132 -27.51 -3.88 12.51
N LYS A 133 -27.29 -2.84 11.69
CA LYS A 133 -28.22 -1.71 11.46
C LYS A 133 -28.69 -1.00 12.74
N ILE A 134 -27.76 -0.74 13.66
CA ILE A 134 -28.07 -0.18 14.97
C ILE A 134 -28.28 1.33 14.85
N THR A 135 -29.52 1.75 14.64
CA THR A 135 -29.88 3.17 14.40
C THR A 135 -29.43 4.12 15.50
N ALA A 136 -29.37 3.65 16.76
CA ALA A 136 -28.82 4.40 17.89
C ALA A 136 -27.35 4.84 17.70
N ALA A 137 -26.59 4.16 16.83
CA ALA A 137 -25.20 4.52 16.52
C ALA A 137 -25.06 5.64 15.48
N ALA A 138 -26.11 6.02 14.76
CA ALA A 138 -26.01 7.04 13.70
C ALA A 138 -25.41 8.38 14.19
N PRO A 139 -25.77 8.96 15.37
CA PRO A 139 -25.19 10.22 15.82
C PRO A 139 -23.69 10.13 16.14
N VAL A 140 -23.23 9.02 16.72
CA VAL A 140 -21.80 8.84 17.05
C VAL A 140 -20.98 8.54 15.79
N LEU A 141 -21.50 7.72 14.88
CA LEU A 141 -20.86 7.45 13.58
C LEU A 141 -20.79 8.72 12.72
N GLN A 142 -21.84 9.57 12.73
CA GLN A 142 -21.81 10.88 12.07
C GLN A 142 -20.72 11.77 12.67
N LYS A 143 -20.66 11.90 14.00
CA LYS A 143 -19.62 12.69 14.68
C LYS A 143 -18.21 12.22 14.33
N LEU A 144 -17.96 10.91 14.27
CA LEU A 144 -16.67 10.36 13.86
C LEU A 144 -16.36 10.68 12.39
N ALA A 145 -17.31 10.45 11.49
CA ALA A 145 -17.13 10.73 10.06
C ALA A 145 -16.86 12.22 9.77
N THR A 146 -17.45 13.15 10.55
CA THR A 146 -17.29 14.61 10.36
C THR A 146 -16.21 15.28 11.20
N SER A 147 -15.48 14.57 12.07
CA SER A 147 -14.46 15.18 12.93
C SER A 147 -13.06 15.04 12.33
N ASN A 148 -12.40 16.17 12.06
CA ASN A 148 -11.01 16.19 11.58
C ASN A 148 -9.99 15.63 12.60
N GLU A 149 -10.38 15.50 13.88
CA GLU A 149 -9.57 14.85 14.93
C GLU A 149 -9.64 13.32 14.86
N THR A 150 -10.68 12.75 14.22
CA THR A 150 -10.81 11.30 14.02
C THR A 150 -9.83 10.86 12.93
N PRO A 151 -9.02 9.79 13.09
CA PRO A 151 -8.09 9.38 12.05
C PRO A 151 -8.83 8.81 10.83
N ALA A 152 -8.16 8.84 9.67
CA ALA A 152 -8.84 8.73 8.38
C ALA A 152 -9.52 7.36 8.13
N GLY A 153 -8.95 6.28 8.67
CA GLY A 153 -9.52 4.93 8.54
C GLY A 153 -10.84 4.79 9.32
N GLU A 154 -10.90 5.39 10.50
CA GLU A 154 -12.05 5.42 11.38
C GLU A 154 -13.16 6.33 10.80
N ARG A 155 -12.80 7.47 10.20
CA ARG A 155 -13.76 8.31 9.44
C ARG A 155 -14.41 7.53 8.30
N TYR A 156 -13.60 6.83 7.50
CA TYR A 156 -14.08 6.00 6.40
C TYR A 156 -14.95 4.83 6.90
N ALA A 157 -14.51 4.10 7.92
CA ALA A 157 -15.27 2.99 8.51
C ALA A 157 -16.60 3.47 9.12
N ALA A 158 -16.61 4.64 9.76
CA ALA A 158 -17.83 5.25 10.30
C ALA A 158 -18.81 5.65 9.19
N LEU A 159 -18.30 6.24 8.10
CA LEU A 159 -19.10 6.57 6.92
C LEU A 159 -19.69 5.31 6.28
N GLN A 160 -18.89 4.28 6.01
CA GLN A 160 -19.35 2.99 5.47
C GLN A 160 -20.40 2.32 6.36
N SER A 161 -20.29 2.49 7.68
CA SER A 161 -21.25 1.94 8.63
C SER A 161 -22.56 2.74 8.68
N LEU A 162 -22.52 4.07 8.51
CA LEU A 162 -23.72 4.89 8.25
C LEU A 162 -24.44 4.47 6.97
N LEU A 163 -23.70 4.21 5.87
CA LEU A 163 -24.28 3.81 4.59
C LEU A 163 -25.10 2.51 4.70
N ARG A 164 -24.63 1.54 5.47
CA ARG A 164 -25.34 0.26 5.76
C ARG A 164 -26.54 0.42 6.70
N LEU A 165 -26.49 1.41 7.59
CA LEU A 165 -27.47 1.69 8.65
C LEU A 165 -28.66 2.50 8.12
N ASP A 166 -28.40 3.67 7.52
CA ASP A 166 -29.39 4.58 6.94
C ASP A 166 -28.77 5.40 5.80
N ALA A 167 -29.04 4.98 4.56
CA ALA A 167 -28.55 5.65 3.35
C ALA A 167 -29.02 7.12 3.23
N THR A 168 -30.12 7.53 3.86
CA THR A 168 -30.63 8.91 3.83
C THR A 168 -29.81 9.80 4.77
N ALA A 169 -29.62 9.37 6.01
CA ALA A 169 -28.76 10.06 6.98
C ALA A 169 -27.29 10.10 6.51
N ALA A 170 -26.83 9.01 5.89
CA ALA A 170 -25.51 8.93 5.29
C ALA A 170 -25.35 9.91 4.10
N LYS A 171 -26.32 9.98 3.17
CA LYS A 171 -26.31 10.98 2.09
C LYS A 171 -26.31 12.43 2.60
N ALA A 172 -27.03 12.72 3.68
CA ALA A 172 -27.00 14.04 4.31
C ALA A 172 -25.61 14.35 4.90
N THR A 173 -25.00 13.39 5.60
CA THR A 173 -23.65 13.50 6.15
C THR A 173 -22.60 13.68 5.04
N ILE A 174 -22.67 12.89 3.97
CA ILE A 174 -21.80 13.04 2.79
C ILE A 174 -21.89 14.45 2.21
N ARG A 175 -23.10 14.98 2.01
CA ARG A 175 -23.28 16.34 1.47
C ARG A 175 -22.67 17.43 2.37
N GLN A 176 -22.68 17.23 3.69
CA GLN A 176 -21.97 18.10 4.63
C GLN A 176 -20.44 17.99 4.45
N LEU A 177 -19.91 16.77 4.34
CA LEU A 177 -18.47 16.50 4.13
C LEU A 177 -17.95 16.99 2.76
N LEU A 178 -18.81 17.08 1.75
CA LEU A 178 -18.48 17.62 0.42
C LEU A 178 -18.49 19.16 0.38
N SER A 179 -18.86 19.84 1.46
CA SER A 179 -18.81 21.30 1.55
C SER A 179 -17.38 21.83 1.26
N PRO A 180 -17.22 22.96 0.55
CA PRO A 180 -15.92 23.60 0.33
C PRO A 180 -15.13 23.91 1.61
N GLU A 181 -15.82 24.08 2.74
CA GLU A 181 -15.23 24.28 4.07
C GLU A 181 -14.49 23.04 4.61
N SER A 182 -14.77 21.85 4.08
CA SER A 182 -14.07 20.61 4.44
C SER A 182 -12.77 20.48 3.65
N ASP A 183 -11.72 19.94 4.29
CA ASP A 183 -10.43 19.73 3.64
C ASP A 183 -10.51 18.71 2.50
N PHE A 184 -9.56 18.77 1.56
CA PHE A 184 -9.54 17.95 0.35
C PHE A 184 -9.62 16.44 0.63
N ARG A 185 -8.95 15.94 1.68
CA ARG A 185 -8.95 14.51 2.02
C ARG A 185 -10.30 14.08 2.56
N THR A 186 -10.92 14.91 3.39
CA THR A 186 -12.28 14.68 3.91
C THR A 186 -13.32 14.71 2.79
N ARG A 187 -13.24 15.67 1.84
CA ARG A 187 -14.10 15.67 0.64
C ARG A 187 -13.89 14.41 -0.21
N THR A 188 -12.63 14.00 -0.44
CA THR A 188 -12.28 12.78 -1.20
C THR A 188 -12.88 11.51 -0.58
N ALA A 189 -12.77 11.33 0.73
CA ALA A 189 -13.37 10.20 1.44
C ALA A 189 -14.91 10.21 1.33
N ALA A 190 -15.53 11.39 1.35
CA ALA A 190 -16.98 11.54 1.18
C ALA A 190 -17.45 11.17 -0.23
N VAL A 191 -16.69 11.53 -1.29
CA VAL A 191 -16.99 11.08 -2.66
C VAL A 191 -16.89 9.55 -2.75
N SER A 192 -15.85 8.95 -2.17
CA SER A 192 -15.66 7.49 -2.17
C SER A 192 -16.82 6.75 -1.49
N GLY A 193 -17.37 7.31 -0.40
CA GLY A 193 -18.58 6.79 0.23
C GLY A 193 -19.86 7.04 -0.57
N LEU A 194 -19.94 8.11 -1.36
CA LEU A 194 -21.09 8.40 -2.21
C LEU A 194 -21.18 7.45 -3.41
N LEU A 195 -20.02 7.05 -3.96
CA LEU A 195 -19.89 6.23 -5.16
C LEU A 195 -20.68 4.92 -5.06
N THR A 196 -20.72 4.29 -3.89
CA THR A 196 -21.47 3.04 -3.64
C THR A 196 -23.00 3.21 -3.67
N ILE A 197 -23.54 4.43 -3.54
CA ILE A 197 -25.02 4.67 -3.45
C ILE A 197 -25.55 5.57 -4.58
N ALA A 198 -24.74 6.48 -5.10
CA ALA A 198 -25.11 7.37 -6.18
C ALA A 198 -23.87 7.67 -7.05
N PRO A 199 -23.50 6.75 -7.96
CA PRO A 199 -22.29 6.89 -8.78
C PRO A 199 -22.24 8.19 -9.60
N ASP A 200 -23.37 8.61 -10.19
CA ASP A 200 -23.45 9.89 -10.90
C ASP A 200 -23.24 11.09 -9.95
N ASP A 201 -23.93 11.15 -8.81
CA ASP A 201 -23.74 12.24 -7.82
C ASP A 201 -22.28 12.29 -7.35
N ALA A 202 -21.66 11.12 -7.14
CA ALA A 202 -20.26 10.99 -6.76
C ALA A 202 -19.32 11.51 -7.86
N ALA A 203 -19.57 11.20 -9.14
CA ALA A 203 -18.74 11.67 -10.25
C ALA A 203 -18.75 13.20 -10.38
N HIS A 204 -19.92 13.84 -10.25
CA HIS A 204 -20.00 15.31 -10.24
C HIS A 204 -19.27 15.91 -9.03
N ALA A 205 -19.43 15.32 -7.84
CA ALA A 205 -18.71 15.73 -6.64
C ALA A 205 -17.18 15.51 -6.77
N ALA A 206 -16.73 14.46 -7.46
CA ALA A 206 -15.32 14.22 -7.76
C ALA A 206 -14.73 15.33 -8.61
N ALA A 207 -15.45 15.74 -9.66
CA ALA A 207 -15.04 16.85 -10.52
C ALA A 207 -15.02 18.19 -9.75
N ASP A 208 -15.98 18.44 -8.86
CA ASP A 208 -15.95 19.59 -7.93
C ASP A 208 -14.71 19.60 -7.02
N VAL A 209 -14.36 18.44 -6.45
CA VAL A 209 -13.21 18.28 -5.55
C VAL A 209 -11.89 18.44 -6.31
N LEU A 210 -11.73 17.80 -7.48
CA LEU A 210 -10.52 17.88 -8.31
C LEU A 210 -10.32 19.28 -8.91
N ALA A 211 -11.39 19.98 -9.27
CA ALA A 211 -11.31 21.37 -9.73
C ALA A 211 -11.02 22.39 -8.61
N SER A 212 -11.13 21.98 -7.34
CA SER A 212 -10.80 22.80 -6.17
C SER A 212 -9.54 22.31 -5.43
N ALA A 213 -8.75 21.43 -6.04
CA ALA A 213 -7.49 20.93 -5.51
C ALA A 213 -6.38 22.01 -5.55
N GLY A 214 -5.69 22.20 -4.43
CA GLY A 214 -4.48 23.01 -4.34
C GLY A 214 -3.20 22.24 -4.74
N GLU A 215 -2.07 22.95 -4.81
CA GLU A 215 -0.77 22.40 -5.24
C GLU A 215 -0.25 21.20 -4.42
N ARG A 216 -0.76 21.01 -3.19
CA ARG A 216 -0.36 19.95 -2.26
C ARG A 216 -1.43 18.87 -2.08
N ASP A 217 -2.57 19.01 -2.75
CA ASP A 217 -3.64 18.03 -2.68
C ASP A 217 -3.34 16.84 -3.58
N ASP A 218 -3.63 15.64 -3.08
CA ASP A 218 -3.27 14.38 -3.73
C ASP A 218 -4.52 13.75 -4.36
N PRO A 219 -4.71 13.83 -5.69
CA PRO A 219 -5.91 13.31 -6.35
C PRO A 219 -5.97 11.77 -6.35
N ARG A 220 -4.85 11.08 -6.08
CA ARG A 220 -4.71 9.63 -6.33
C ARG A 220 -5.79 8.77 -5.66
N PRO A 221 -6.10 8.93 -4.35
CA PRO A 221 -7.12 8.10 -3.70
C PRO A 221 -8.54 8.31 -4.26
N LEU A 222 -8.80 9.49 -4.83
CA LEU A 222 -10.06 9.77 -5.51
C LEU A 222 -10.12 9.07 -6.87
N ILE A 223 -9.01 9.07 -7.61
CA ILE A 223 -8.91 8.33 -8.89
C ILE A 223 -9.06 6.82 -8.65
N ASP A 224 -8.36 6.26 -7.65
CA ASP A 224 -8.46 4.84 -7.28
C ASP A 224 -9.90 4.42 -7.00
N ALA A 225 -10.66 5.20 -6.22
CA ALA A 225 -12.06 4.90 -5.90
C ALA A 225 -12.94 4.74 -7.15
N PHE A 226 -12.72 5.53 -8.22
CA PHE A 226 -13.46 5.37 -9.48
C PHE A 226 -12.90 4.27 -10.39
N LEU A 227 -11.60 3.98 -10.32
CA LEU A 227 -11.00 2.89 -11.09
C LEU A 227 -11.45 1.52 -10.54
N ASP A 228 -11.57 1.39 -9.22
CA ASP A 228 -11.98 0.16 -8.52
C ASP A 228 -13.49 -0.16 -8.64
N GLN A 229 -14.30 0.78 -9.15
CA GLN A 229 -15.75 0.63 -9.30
C GLN A 229 -16.13 0.33 -10.77
N GLN A 230 -17.04 -0.63 -10.99
CA GLN A 230 -17.57 -0.92 -12.32
C GLN A 230 -18.14 0.35 -12.99
N GLY A 231 -17.64 0.69 -14.19
CA GLY A 231 -18.04 1.89 -14.94
C GLY A 231 -17.57 3.24 -14.38
N GLY A 232 -16.84 3.25 -13.25
CA GLY A 232 -16.43 4.48 -12.58
C GLY A 232 -15.48 5.35 -13.42
N ALA A 233 -14.61 4.75 -14.23
CA ALA A 233 -13.72 5.48 -15.13
C ALA A 233 -14.49 6.33 -16.17
N ASP A 234 -15.55 5.79 -16.79
CA ASP A 234 -16.37 6.51 -17.76
C ASP A 234 -17.25 7.59 -17.09
N LEU A 235 -17.79 7.30 -15.89
CA LEU A 235 -18.54 8.28 -15.09
C LEU A 235 -17.65 9.48 -14.72
N LEU A 236 -16.43 9.23 -14.26
CA LEU A 236 -15.47 10.27 -13.93
C LEU A 236 -15.05 11.04 -15.18
N ALA A 237 -14.74 10.37 -16.29
CA ALA A 237 -14.36 11.02 -17.55
C ALA A 237 -15.45 11.98 -18.07
N LYS A 238 -16.72 11.59 -17.95
CA LYS A 238 -17.88 12.44 -18.26
C LYS A 238 -17.90 13.68 -17.35
N ALA A 239 -17.84 13.49 -16.03
CA ALA A 239 -17.89 14.61 -15.07
C ALA A 239 -16.70 15.59 -15.22
N LEU A 240 -15.49 15.09 -15.50
CA LEU A 240 -14.31 15.92 -15.76
C LEU A 240 -14.38 16.66 -17.11
N THR A 241 -15.22 16.21 -18.05
CA THR A 241 -15.50 16.96 -19.28
C THR A 241 -16.37 18.18 -19.00
N ASP A 242 -17.36 18.05 -18.12
CA ASP A 242 -18.26 19.14 -17.73
C ASP A 242 -17.58 20.13 -16.75
N LYS A 243 -16.76 19.63 -15.83
CA LYS A 243 -15.99 20.44 -14.88
C LYS A 243 -14.53 19.96 -14.79
N PRO A 244 -13.63 20.47 -15.66
CA PRO A 244 -12.25 20.02 -15.69
C PRO A 244 -11.44 20.54 -14.48
N PRO A 245 -10.51 19.74 -13.95
CA PRO A 245 -9.52 20.19 -12.98
C PRO A 245 -8.41 21.00 -13.66
N THR A 246 -7.45 21.48 -12.86
CA THR A 246 -6.25 22.12 -13.42
C THR A 246 -5.41 21.13 -14.23
N ALA A 247 -4.63 21.64 -15.18
CA ALA A 247 -3.77 20.81 -16.03
C ALA A 247 -2.79 19.95 -15.19
N ASP A 248 -2.29 20.46 -14.06
CA ASP A 248 -1.35 19.71 -13.21
C ASP A 248 -2.03 18.61 -12.38
N VAL A 249 -3.26 18.85 -11.90
CA VAL A 249 -4.08 17.79 -11.28
C VAL A 249 -4.42 16.71 -12.30
N ALA A 250 -4.74 17.08 -13.54
CA ALA A 250 -4.96 16.13 -14.63
C ALA A 250 -3.69 15.31 -14.96
N LYS A 251 -2.51 15.94 -14.98
CA LYS A 251 -1.21 15.24 -15.14
C LYS A 251 -0.97 14.25 -13.99
N LEU A 252 -1.28 14.62 -12.74
CA LEU A 252 -1.12 13.74 -11.58
C LEU A 252 -2.08 12.54 -11.66
N ALA A 253 -3.36 12.77 -11.96
CA ALA A 253 -4.35 11.71 -12.15
C ALA A 253 -3.96 10.75 -13.29
N LEU A 254 -3.51 11.28 -14.43
CA LEU A 254 -3.10 10.48 -15.58
C LEU A 254 -1.83 9.65 -15.29
N ARG A 255 -0.80 10.26 -14.70
CA ARG A 255 0.41 9.54 -14.26
C ARG A 255 0.08 8.45 -13.24
N HIS A 256 -0.82 8.73 -12.31
CA HIS A 256 -1.24 7.74 -11.30
C HIS A 256 -1.95 6.54 -11.92
N MET A 257 -2.96 6.78 -12.77
CA MET A 257 -3.69 5.74 -13.48
C MET A 257 -2.74 4.80 -14.26
N TYR A 258 -1.78 5.36 -15.00
CA TYR A 258 -0.74 4.55 -15.63
C TYR A 258 0.15 3.83 -14.61
N SER A 259 0.56 4.49 -13.51
CA SER A 259 1.40 3.84 -12.47
C SER A 259 0.73 2.65 -11.77
N VAL A 260 -0.61 2.56 -11.81
CA VAL A 260 -1.40 1.41 -11.31
C VAL A 260 -1.80 0.42 -12.41
N GLY A 261 -1.27 0.56 -13.63
CA GLY A 261 -1.51 -0.37 -14.75
C GLY A 261 -2.87 -0.19 -15.43
N ARG A 262 -3.52 0.95 -15.21
CA ARG A 262 -4.82 1.30 -15.78
C ARG A 262 -4.64 2.15 -17.04
N SER A 263 -5.49 1.92 -18.03
CA SER A 263 -5.41 2.53 -19.37
C SER A 263 -6.82 2.65 -19.98
N ASP A 264 -7.76 3.03 -19.12
CA ASP A 264 -9.18 3.22 -19.42
C ASP A 264 -9.33 4.39 -20.41
N LYS A 265 -9.54 4.06 -21.69
CA LYS A 265 -9.35 5.00 -22.81
C LYS A 265 -10.12 6.31 -22.64
N THR A 266 -11.40 6.25 -22.28
CA THR A 266 -12.25 7.44 -22.09
C THR A 266 -11.65 8.41 -21.08
N LEU A 267 -11.15 7.89 -19.95
CA LEU A 267 -10.55 8.69 -18.89
C LEU A 267 -9.14 9.17 -19.26
N SER A 268 -8.33 8.33 -19.93
CA SER A 268 -6.99 8.73 -20.40
C SER A 268 -7.04 9.87 -21.42
N ASP A 269 -8.02 9.83 -22.32
CA ASP A 269 -8.19 10.85 -23.36
C ASP A 269 -8.64 12.18 -22.76
N VAL A 270 -9.64 12.16 -21.85
CA VAL A 270 -10.11 13.37 -21.14
C VAL A 270 -9.00 13.98 -20.28
N LEU A 271 -8.32 13.18 -19.46
CA LEU A 271 -7.22 13.65 -18.62
C LEU A 271 -6.03 14.15 -19.47
N GLY A 272 -5.67 13.46 -20.55
CA GLY A 272 -4.61 13.89 -21.48
C GLY A 272 -4.90 15.25 -22.11
N LYS A 273 -6.12 15.43 -22.61
CA LYS A 273 -6.61 16.70 -23.18
C LYS A 273 -6.55 17.86 -22.17
N ILE A 274 -6.97 17.63 -20.92
CA ILE A 274 -6.94 18.64 -19.85
C ILE A 274 -5.49 18.93 -19.41
N ALA A 275 -4.63 17.92 -19.39
CA ALA A 275 -3.21 18.02 -19.06
C ALA A 275 -2.38 18.75 -20.15
N GLY A 276 -2.93 18.95 -21.35
CA GLY A 276 -2.20 19.49 -22.51
C GLY A 276 -1.22 18.48 -23.12
N ILE A 277 -1.46 17.19 -22.92
CA ILE A 277 -0.67 16.07 -23.44
C ILE A 277 -1.34 15.56 -24.71
N SER A 278 -0.56 15.20 -25.73
CA SER A 278 -1.10 14.71 -27.00
C SER A 278 -1.91 13.41 -26.83
N GLU A 279 -2.74 13.11 -27.83
CA GLU A 279 -3.34 11.79 -27.98
C GLU A 279 -2.26 10.69 -28.07
N ASP A 280 -2.67 9.42 -27.97
CA ASP A 280 -1.76 8.29 -28.21
C ASP A 280 -1.02 8.50 -29.53
N MET A 281 0.30 8.27 -29.55
CA MET A 281 0.98 8.15 -30.84
C MET A 281 0.28 7.02 -31.60
N PRO A 282 -0.15 7.24 -32.85
CA PRO A 282 -0.76 6.19 -33.64
C PRO A 282 0.22 5.04 -33.76
N VAL A 283 -0.29 3.82 -33.70
CA VAL A 283 0.52 2.61 -33.89
C VAL A 283 1.16 2.73 -35.28
N PRO A 284 2.50 2.73 -35.39
CA PRO A 284 3.16 3.02 -36.65
C PRO A 284 2.84 1.91 -37.66
N ASN A 285 2.59 2.31 -38.90
CA ASN A 285 2.54 1.37 -40.01
C ASN A 285 3.95 0.82 -40.33
N ALA A 286 4.05 -0.15 -41.24
CA ALA A 286 5.32 -0.83 -41.53
C ALA A 286 6.43 0.11 -42.06
N GLU A 287 6.08 1.18 -42.79
CA GLU A 287 7.02 2.17 -43.31
C GLU A 287 7.46 3.14 -42.20
N GLU A 288 6.53 3.61 -41.38
CA GLU A 288 6.80 4.46 -40.20
C GLU A 288 7.68 3.74 -39.17
N LEU A 289 7.41 2.45 -38.92
CA LEU A 289 8.23 1.62 -38.04
C LEU A 289 9.63 1.43 -38.60
N ALA A 290 9.77 1.16 -39.91
CA ALA A 290 11.08 1.03 -40.54
C ALA A 290 11.91 2.33 -40.41
N ALA A 291 11.29 3.49 -40.66
CA ALA A 291 11.93 4.80 -40.48
C ALA A 291 12.38 5.03 -39.02
N LEU A 292 11.50 4.77 -38.05
CA LEU A 292 11.82 4.87 -36.62
C LEU A 292 13.01 3.97 -36.25
N ILE A 293 13.04 2.73 -36.77
CA ILE A 293 14.14 1.81 -36.49
C ILE A 293 15.47 2.28 -37.10
N ASP A 294 15.45 2.88 -38.28
CA ASP A 294 16.67 3.45 -38.87
C ASP A 294 17.13 4.71 -38.12
N GLU A 295 16.22 5.50 -37.53
CA GLU A 295 16.56 6.57 -36.58
C GLU A 295 17.19 6.02 -35.29
N VAL A 296 16.59 5.00 -34.68
CA VAL A 296 17.15 4.29 -33.50
C VAL A 296 18.58 3.80 -33.77
N ARG A 297 18.82 3.20 -34.94
CA ARG A 297 20.15 2.68 -35.34
C ARG A 297 21.18 3.77 -35.63
N SER A 298 20.76 4.97 -36.04
CA SER A 298 21.67 6.03 -36.52
C SER A 298 21.88 7.18 -35.54
N GLN A 299 20.92 7.42 -34.64
CA GLN A 299 20.90 8.58 -33.74
C GLN A 299 20.69 8.21 -32.26
N GLY A 300 20.11 7.04 -31.98
CA GLY A 300 19.83 6.56 -30.62
C GLY A 300 21.10 6.27 -29.81
N ASP A 301 21.09 6.68 -28.55
CA ASP A 301 22.19 6.48 -27.59
C ASP A 301 21.70 5.65 -26.40
N PRO A 302 22.26 4.44 -26.18
CA PRO A 302 21.79 3.55 -25.14
C PRO A 302 22.11 4.05 -23.71
N HIS A 303 23.11 4.92 -23.51
CA HIS A 303 23.38 5.50 -22.19
C HIS A 303 22.37 6.61 -21.85
N ARG A 304 21.92 7.39 -22.85
CA ARG A 304 20.78 8.31 -22.66
C ARG A 304 19.49 7.53 -22.47
N GLY A 305 19.30 6.44 -23.23
CA GLY A 305 18.15 5.55 -23.11
C GLY A 305 18.03 4.88 -21.75
N GLU A 306 19.14 4.52 -21.12
CA GLU A 306 19.15 4.03 -19.74
C GLU A 306 18.60 5.10 -18.77
N LYS A 307 19.06 6.35 -18.86
CA LYS A 307 18.55 7.44 -18.02
C LYS A 307 17.05 7.64 -18.20
N VAL A 308 16.56 7.50 -19.44
CA VAL A 308 15.13 7.53 -19.76
C VAL A 308 14.40 6.34 -19.11
N PHE A 309 14.89 5.11 -19.25
CA PHE A 309 14.31 3.93 -18.59
C PHE A 309 14.22 4.07 -17.04
N ARG A 310 15.21 4.76 -16.45
CA ARG A 310 15.30 5.00 -15.00
C ARG A 310 14.40 6.14 -14.48
N ARG A 311 13.77 6.94 -15.36
CA ARG A 311 12.88 8.04 -14.97
C ARG A 311 11.68 7.55 -14.16
N LYS A 312 11.52 8.08 -12.94
CA LYS A 312 10.41 7.73 -12.02
C LYS A 312 9.03 8.00 -12.62
N ASP A 313 8.89 9.06 -13.41
CA ASP A 313 7.62 9.44 -14.03
C ASP A 313 7.22 8.55 -15.22
N LEU A 314 8.16 7.82 -15.81
CA LEU A 314 7.89 6.76 -16.80
C LEU A 314 7.66 5.38 -16.15
N SER A 315 8.08 5.20 -14.89
CA SER A 315 7.82 4.01 -14.07
C SER A 315 8.31 2.67 -14.63
N CYS A 316 9.16 2.64 -15.67
CA CYS A 316 9.65 1.38 -16.25
C CYS A 316 10.33 0.48 -15.20
N MET A 317 11.19 1.04 -14.33
CA MET A 317 11.81 0.34 -13.20
C MET A 317 10.84 -0.08 -12.08
N LYS A 318 9.61 0.46 -12.01
CA LYS A 318 8.60 0.00 -11.04
C LYS A 318 8.16 -1.43 -11.38
N CYS A 319 8.00 -1.72 -12.68
CA CYS A 319 7.50 -2.99 -13.16
C CYS A 319 8.62 -3.95 -13.59
N HIS A 320 9.64 -3.44 -14.29
CA HIS A 320 10.71 -4.23 -14.89
C HIS A 320 12.01 -4.15 -14.09
N SER A 321 12.81 -5.20 -14.19
CA SER A 321 14.19 -5.25 -13.71
C SER A 321 15.18 -5.32 -14.87
N VAL A 322 16.38 -4.79 -14.66
CA VAL A 322 17.56 -4.95 -15.54
C VAL A 322 18.76 -5.27 -14.67
N SER A 323 19.51 -6.31 -15.00
CA SER A 323 20.47 -6.95 -14.07
C SER A 323 19.83 -7.22 -12.70
N LYS A 324 18.58 -7.69 -12.65
CA LYS A 324 17.72 -7.81 -11.46
C LYS A 324 17.34 -6.50 -10.73
N ALA A 325 18.00 -5.37 -11.01
CA ALA A 325 17.66 -4.07 -10.44
C ALA A 325 16.32 -3.54 -11.00
N GLY A 326 15.30 -3.43 -10.14
CA GLY A 326 13.98 -2.91 -10.47
C GLY A 326 12.85 -3.83 -10.00
N GLY A 327 11.69 -3.70 -10.64
CA GLY A 327 10.49 -4.47 -10.32
C GLY A 327 10.49 -5.92 -10.83
N GLN A 328 9.53 -6.69 -10.31
CA GLN A 328 9.23 -8.07 -10.74
C GLN A 328 7.75 -8.25 -11.09
N VAL A 329 7.08 -7.19 -11.54
CA VAL A 329 5.70 -7.24 -12.06
C VAL A 329 5.74 -7.61 -13.54
N GLY A 330 6.60 -6.94 -14.31
CA GLY A 330 6.96 -7.30 -15.67
C GLY A 330 8.20 -8.20 -15.73
N PRO A 331 8.59 -8.67 -16.93
CA PRO A 331 9.80 -9.46 -17.13
C PRO A 331 11.09 -8.70 -16.82
N ASP A 332 12.10 -9.44 -16.38
CA ASP A 332 13.51 -9.02 -16.42
C ASP A 332 13.93 -8.79 -17.88
N LEU A 333 14.41 -7.59 -18.17
CA LEU A 333 14.80 -7.13 -19.51
C LEU A 333 16.30 -7.32 -19.80
N SER A 334 17.09 -7.87 -18.86
CA SER A 334 18.56 -8.05 -18.98
C SER A 334 19.03 -8.69 -20.29
N ALA A 335 18.21 -9.56 -20.89
CA ALA A 335 18.53 -10.30 -22.11
C ALA A 335 17.73 -9.81 -23.34
N VAL A 336 16.92 -8.74 -23.22
CA VAL A 336 15.84 -8.48 -24.18
C VAL A 336 16.35 -8.04 -25.56
N GLY A 337 17.42 -7.25 -25.62
CA GLY A 337 18.07 -6.81 -26.85
C GLY A 337 18.87 -7.89 -27.56
N ALA A 338 19.39 -8.86 -26.81
CA ALA A 338 20.05 -10.05 -27.36
C ALA A 338 19.06 -11.14 -27.82
N SER A 339 17.79 -11.09 -27.40
CA SER A 339 16.78 -12.13 -27.67
C SER A 339 15.58 -11.68 -28.51
N SER A 340 15.37 -10.38 -28.70
CA SER A 340 14.28 -9.80 -29.49
C SER A 340 14.82 -8.88 -30.60
N PRO A 341 14.20 -8.87 -31.80
CA PRO A 341 14.51 -7.87 -32.82
C PRO A 341 14.07 -6.46 -32.37
N VAL A 342 14.75 -5.41 -32.85
CA VAL A 342 14.49 -4.04 -32.41
C VAL A 342 13.09 -3.54 -32.79
N GLU A 343 12.55 -4.06 -33.90
CA GLU A 343 11.18 -3.86 -34.35
C GLU A 343 10.16 -4.34 -33.30
N TYR A 344 10.41 -5.50 -32.65
CA TYR A 344 9.57 -6.01 -31.57
C TYR A 344 9.70 -5.17 -30.30
N LEU A 345 10.89 -4.66 -29.99
CA LEU A 345 11.12 -3.80 -28.82
C LEU A 345 10.38 -2.46 -28.98
N ALA A 346 10.50 -1.81 -30.14
CA ALA A 346 9.78 -0.58 -30.45
C ALA A 346 8.26 -0.77 -30.34
N MET A 347 7.73 -1.85 -30.92
CA MET A 347 6.30 -2.17 -30.83
C MET A 347 5.85 -2.51 -29.40
N SER A 348 6.68 -3.17 -28.60
CA SER A 348 6.38 -3.44 -27.18
C SER A 348 6.28 -2.15 -26.34
N VAL A 349 7.01 -1.09 -26.72
CA VAL A 349 6.96 0.23 -26.06
C VAL A 349 5.79 1.08 -26.55
N LEU A 350 5.50 1.04 -27.86
CA LEU A 350 4.45 1.85 -28.49
C LEU A 350 3.04 1.27 -28.32
N ASP A 351 2.90 -0.07 -28.39
CA ASP A 351 1.62 -0.76 -28.28
C ASP A 351 1.74 -2.06 -27.45
N PRO A 352 1.91 -1.96 -26.12
CA PRO A 352 2.17 -3.11 -25.24
C PRO A 352 1.05 -4.17 -25.21
N ASP A 353 -0.14 -3.86 -25.76
CA ASP A 353 -1.26 -4.79 -25.87
C ASP A 353 -1.08 -5.85 -26.98
N GLN A 354 -0.20 -5.64 -27.97
CA GLN A 354 -0.12 -6.53 -29.15
C GLN A 354 0.47 -7.91 -28.87
N ALA A 355 1.37 -8.01 -27.89
CA ALA A 355 2.19 -9.20 -27.66
C ALA A 355 2.39 -9.50 -26.16
N ILE A 356 1.28 -9.63 -25.44
CA ILE A 356 1.30 -10.05 -24.03
C ILE A 356 1.73 -11.53 -23.97
N LYS A 357 2.89 -11.81 -23.38
CA LYS A 357 3.34 -13.18 -23.12
C LYS A 357 2.43 -13.83 -22.07
N GLU A 358 2.13 -15.12 -22.24
CA GLU A 358 1.18 -15.88 -21.41
C GLU A 358 1.39 -15.70 -19.89
N ALA A 359 2.64 -15.74 -19.42
CA ALA A 359 3.03 -15.54 -18.02
C ALA A 359 2.76 -14.12 -17.45
N TYR A 360 2.34 -13.16 -18.28
CA TYR A 360 1.97 -11.80 -17.91
C TYR A 360 0.53 -11.49 -18.35
N THR A 361 -0.28 -12.52 -18.58
CA THR A 361 -1.71 -12.36 -18.93
C THR A 361 -2.46 -11.73 -17.76
N THR A 362 -3.00 -10.55 -17.99
CA THR A 362 -3.85 -9.84 -17.02
C THR A 362 -5.26 -10.42 -17.02
N LYS A 363 -5.89 -10.49 -15.85
CA LYS A 363 -7.35 -10.62 -15.70
C LYS A 363 -7.93 -9.32 -15.14
N VAL A 364 -9.14 -9.00 -15.59
CA VAL A 364 -10.02 -8.02 -14.95
C VAL A 364 -11.21 -8.80 -14.42
N VAL A 365 -11.38 -8.78 -13.10
CA VAL A 365 -12.40 -9.52 -12.35
C VAL A 365 -13.40 -8.53 -11.78
N LEU A 366 -14.67 -8.73 -12.11
CA LEU A 366 -15.79 -8.10 -11.41
C LEU A 366 -16.24 -9.04 -10.29
N THR A 367 -16.23 -8.57 -9.05
CA THR A 367 -16.73 -9.32 -7.89
C THR A 367 -18.22 -9.09 -7.67
N LEU A 368 -18.89 -10.00 -6.97
CA LEU A 368 -20.33 -9.89 -6.62
C LEU A 368 -20.66 -8.67 -5.74
N ASP A 369 -19.67 -8.01 -5.14
CA ASP A 369 -19.84 -6.73 -4.44
C ASP A 369 -19.52 -5.50 -5.31
N GLY A 370 -19.40 -5.68 -6.63
CA GLY A 370 -19.30 -4.63 -7.64
C GLY A 370 -17.91 -4.02 -7.82
N LYS A 371 -16.86 -4.62 -7.23
CA LYS A 371 -15.47 -4.14 -7.37
C LYS A 371 -14.81 -4.70 -8.63
N VAL A 372 -13.92 -3.91 -9.20
CA VAL A 372 -13.06 -4.29 -10.32
C VAL A 372 -11.65 -4.53 -9.81
N ILE A 373 -11.20 -5.78 -9.82
CA ILE A 373 -9.84 -6.17 -9.43
C ILE A 373 -9.07 -6.55 -10.70
N GLN A 374 -7.90 -5.95 -10.90
CA GLN A 374 -7.05 -6.20 -12.07
C GLN A 374 -5.64 -6.63 -11.65
N GLY A 375 -5.10 -7.66 -12.31
CA GLY A 375 -3.73 -8.12 -12.08
C GLY A 375 -3.31 -9.26 -13.00
N ILE A 376 -2.02 -9.58 -13.00
CA ILE A 376 -1.47 -10.76 -13.68
C ILE A 376 -1.91 -12.02 -12.92
N ILE A 377 -2.28 -13.09 -13.62
CA ILE A 377 -2.55 -14.39 -12.98
C ILE A 377 -1.26 -14.90 -12.33
N HIS A 378 -1.24 -15.00 -11.00
CA HIS A 378 -0.12 -15.57 -10.25
C HIS A 378 -0.31 -17.07 -10.00
N ASP A 379 -1.53 -17.45 -9.62
CA ASP A 379 -1.95 -18.84 -9.39
C ASP A 379 -3.46 -18.97 -9.63
N GLN A 380 -3.92 -20.17 -9.97
CA GLN A 380 -5.34 -20.48 -10.11
C GLN A 380 -5.60 -21.95 -9.77
N THR A 381 -6.54 -22.18 -8.85
CA THR A 381 -7.02 -23.50 -8.42
C THR A 381 -8.48 -23.71 -8.83
N ASP A 382 -9.06 -24.86 -8.47
CA ASP A 382 -10.48 -25.15 -8.68
C ASP A 382 -11.43 -24.24 -7.87
N ASP A 383 -10.93 -23.61 -6.78
CA ASP A 383 -11.73 -22.78 -5.86
C ASP A 383 -11.28 -21.31 -5.81
N THR A 384 -10.05 -20.98 -6.23
CA THR A 384 -9.45 -19.64 -6.06
C THR A 384 -8.69 -19.14 -7.28
N LEU A 385 -8.71 -17.82 -7.49
CA LEU A 385 -7.87 -17.09 -8.43
C LEU A 385 -6.96 -16.13 -7.64
N VAL A 386 -5.65 -16.19 -7.85
CA VAL A 386 -4.68 -15.28 -7.22
C VAL A 386 -4.12 -14.33 -8.27
N LEU A 387 -4.36 -13.03 -8.09
CA LEU A 387 -3.88 -11.98 -8.97
C LEU A 387 -2.73 -11.20 -8.33
N LYS A 388 -1.71 -10.87 -9.13
CA LYS A 388 -0.61 -9.97 -8.77
C LYS A 388 -0.85 -8.58 -9.35
N ASP A 389 -0.93 -7.56 -8.50
CA ASP A 389 -1.12 -6.17 -8.91
C ASP A 389 0.19 -5.49 -9.38
N THR A 390 0.10 -4.21 -9.75
CA THR A 390 1.26 -3.40 -10.17
C THR A 390 2.23 -2.99 -9.06
N ASN A 391 1.90 -3.30 -7.80
CA ASN A 391 2.75 -3.12 -6.64
C ASN A 391 3.36 -4.45 -6.17
N GLY A 392 3.03 -5.56 -6.85
CA GLY A 392 3.44 -6.92 -6.50
C GLY A 392 2.61 -7.57 -5.39
N HIS A 393 1.52 -6.93 -4.94
CA HIS A 393 0.59 -7.48 -3.97
C HIS A 393 -0.19 -8.66 -4.57
N LEU A 394 -0.41 -9.70 -3.77
CA LEU A 394 -1.16 -10.89 -4.16
C LEU A 394 -2.56 -10.87 -3.55
N THR A 395 -3.57 -10.73 -4.39
CA THR A 395 -4.98 -10.76 -4.01
C THR A 395 -5.56 -12.13 -4.35
N SER A 396 -5.96 -12.90 -3.34
CA SER A 396 -6.69 -14.18 -3.51
C SER A 396 -8.19 -13.92 -3.54
N ILE A 397 -8.85 -14.33 -4.62
CA ILE A 397 -10.28 -14.16 -4.86
C ILE A 397 -10.92 -15.56 -4.94
N PRO A 398 -11.91 -15.90 -4.09
CA PRO A 398 -12.70 -17.13 -4.26
C PRO A 398 -13.47 -17.08 -5.58
N LEU A 399 -13.46 -18.14 -6.38
CA LEU A 399 -14.19 -18.16 -7.66
C LEU A 399 -15.71 -18.00 -7.49
N ALA A 400 -16.24 -18.36 -6.31
CA ALA A 400 -17.64 -18.15 -5.94
C ALA A 400 -18.02 -16.67 -5.72
N ASP A 401 -17.04 -15.78 -5.50
CA ASP A 401 -17.24 -14.35 -5.29
C ASP A 401 -17.07 -13.53 -6.59
N ILE A 402 -16.79 -14.19 -7.72
CA ILE A 402 -16.63 -13.58 -9.05
C ILE A 402 -17.98 -13.53 -9.76
N GLU A 403 -18.38 -12.33 -10.20
CA GLU A 403 -19.55 -12.11 -11.07
C GLU A 403 -19.19 -12.32 -12.55
N ASP A 404 -18.10 -11.70 -12.99
CA ASP A 404 -17.58 -11.81 -14.36
C ASP A 404 -16.05 -11.69 -14.38
N GLN A 405 -15.41 -12.24 -15.41
CA GLN A 405 -13.97 -12.11 -15.62
C GLN A 405 -13.61 -12.07 -17.10
N ILE A 406 -12.88 -11.02 -17.49
CA ILE A 406 -12.37 -10.85 -18.85
C ILE A 406 -10.84 -10.88 -18.88
N ASN A 407 -10.27 -11.18 -20.05
CA ASN A 407 -8.85 -10.95 -20.28
C ASN A 407 -8.58 -9.45 -20.27
N GLY A 408 -7.65 -9.02 -19.43
CA GLY A 408 -7.22 -7.63 -19.35
C GLY A 408 -6.24 -7.26 -20.47
N LYS A 409 -6.00 -5.95 -20.57
CA LYS A 409 -4.89 -5.36 -21.33
C LYS A 409 -3.56 -5.59 -20.63
N SER A 410 -2.46 -5.19 -21.26
CA SER A 410 -1.14 -5.21 -20.61
C SER A 410 -1.13 -4.34 -19.35
N LEU A 411 -0.47 -4.80 -18.27
CA LEU A 411 -0.17 -3.91 -17.13
C LEU A 411 0.91 -2.88 -17.47
N MET A 412 1.64 -3.05 -18.58
CA MET A 412 2.47 -1.98 -19.14
C MET A 412 1.54 -0.93 -19.78
N PRO A 413 1.47 0.31 -19.25
CA PRO A 413 0.43 1.25 -19.64
C PRO A 413 0.59 1.75 -21.08
N LYS A 414 -0.51 1.77 -21.82
CA LYS A 414 -0.53 2.39 -23.15
C LYS A 414 -0.46 3.91 -22.99
N GLY A 415 0.47 4.54 -23.71
CA GLY A 415 0.66 5.98 -23.66
C GLY A 415 1.73 6.48 -22.68
N LEU A 416 2.58 5.62 -22.09
CA LEU A 416 3.80 6.08 -21.39
C LEU A 416 4.69 6.96 -22.29
N VAL A 417 4.75 6.66 -23.59
CA VAL A 417 5.49 7.45 -24.59
C VAL A 417 5.01 8.90 -24.73
N LYS A 418 3.82 9.26 -24.23
CA LYS A 418 3.31 10.64 -24.21
C LYS A 418 4.13 11.60 -23.32
N PHE A 419 4.89 11.06 -22.37
CA PHE A 419 5.73 11.85 -21.45
C PHE A 419 7.19 11.93 -21.90
N MET A 420 7.46 11.51 -23.14
CA MET A 420 8.78 11.42 -23.75
C MET A 420 8.85 12.32 -24.99
N THR A 421 10.02 12.91 -25.23
CA THR A 421 10.34 13.47 -26.55
C THR A 421 10.68 12.36 -27.54
N HIS A 422 10.63 12.65 -28.85
CA HIS A 422 11.05 11.70 -29.90
C HIS A 422 12.51 11.23 -29.71
N ALA A 423 13.40 12.14 -29.29
CA ALA A 423 14.79 11.82 -28.96
C ALA A 423 14.91 10.81 -27.82
N GLU A 424 14.13 10.98 -26.74
CA GLU A 424 14.10 10.03 -25.62
C GLU A 424 13.49 8.68 -26.00
N LEU A 425 12.55 8.65 -26.96
CA LEU A 425 11.99 7.41 -27.49
C LEU A 425 13.04 6.61 -28.28
N ILE A 426 13.77 7.25 -29.21
CA ILE A 426 14.81 6.55 -29.98
C ILE A 426 15.97 6.10 -29.09
N ASP A 427 16.34 6.91 -28.09
CA ASP A 427 17.35 6.55 -27.09
C ASP A 427 16.89 5.35 -26.24
N LEU A 428 15.65 5.35 -25.75
CA LEU A 428 15.09 4.23 -24.97
C LEU A 428 15.07 2.92 -25.78
N ILE A 429 14.65 2.96 -27.04
CA ILE A 429 14.62 1.76 -27.90
C ILE A 429 16.06 1.29 -28.18
N ALA A 430 17.02 2.21 -28.39
CA ALA A 430 18.44 1.86 -28.54
C ALA A 430 19.00 1.17 -27.29
N PHE A 431 18.69 1.68 -26.08
CA PHE A 431 19.04 1.03 -24.82
C PHE A 431 18.48 -0.39 -24.72
N LEU A 432 17.17 -0.56 -24.93
CA LEU A 432 16.53 -1.88 -24.90
C LEU A 432 17.14 -2.85 -25.94
N ALA A 433 17.54 -2.34 -27.10
CA ALA A 433 18.18 -3.12 -28.15
C ALA A 433 19.60 -3.56 -27.79
N GLU A 434 20.34 -2.83 -26.94
CA GLU A 434 21.68 -3.22 -26.51
C GLU A 434 21.70 -4.15 -25.28
N LEU A 435 20.60 -4.24 -24.53
CA LEU A 435 20.51 -5.11 -23.34
C LEU A 435 20.86 -6.58 -23.64
N GLY A 436 21.90 -7.06 -22.97
CA GLY A 436 22.39 -8.43 -23.03
C GLY A 436 23.38 -8.71 -24.16
N LYS A 437 23.67 -7.75 -25.04
CA LYS A 437 24.75 -7.87 -26.03
C LYS A 437 26.13 -7.70 -25.37
N PRO A 438 27.22 -8.19 -25.99
CA PRO A 438 28.57 -7.91 -25.51
C PRO A 438 28.88 -6.40 -25.55
N GLY A 439 29.31 -5.85 -24.41
CA GLY A 439 29.56 -4.41 -24.23
C GLY A 439 29.12 -3.97 -22.84
N ASP A 440 28.88 -2.67 -22.67
CA ASP A 440 28.53 -2.06 -21.38
C ASP A 440 27.18 -2.53 -20.83
N PHE A 441 26.30 -3.04 -21.69
CA PHE A 441 24.96 -3.54 -21.38
C PHE A 441 24.86 -5.08 -21.28
N ALA A 442 26.01 -5.78 -21.20
CA ALA A 442 26.05 -7.24 -21.14
C ALA A 442 25.51 -7.83 -19.83
N ILE A 443 24.99 -9.06 -19.87
CA ILE A 443 24.59 -9.80 -18.67
C ILE A 443 25.83 -10.16 -17.84
N ARG A 444 26.06 -9.40 -16.77
CA ARG A 444 27.23 -9.57 -15.90
C ARG A 444 27.13 -10.84 -15.05
N GLN A 445 28.28 -11.49 -14.85
CA GLN A 445 28.45 -12.66 -13.98
C GLN A 445 29.14 -12.30 -12.64
N SER A 446 29.56 -11.04 -12.48
CA SER A 446 30.17 -10.54 -11.26
C SER A 446 29.14 -10.35 -10.15
N GLN A 447 29.53 -10.61 -8.90
CA GLN A 447 28.71 -10.34 -7.72
C GLN A 447 28.78 -8.84 -7.35
N ARG A 448 28.36 -7.98 -8.28
CA ARG A 448 28.27 -6.53 -8.08
C ARG A 448 26.86 -6.14 -7.66
N MET A 449 26.72 -5.34 -6.62
CA MET A 449 25.43 -4.86 -6.10
C MET A 449 24.65 -4.09 -7.17
N GLN A 450 23.40 -4.48 -7.40
CA GLN A 450 22.46 -3.78 -8.28
C GLN A 450 21.36 -3.09 -7.48
N ARG A 451 20.88 -3.73 -6.42
CA ARG A 451 19.94 -3.14 -5.46
C ARG A 451 20.68 -2.52 -4.29
N TRP A 452 20.27 -1.30 -3.96
CA TRP A 452 20.63 -0.57 -2.75
C TRP A 452 19.35 -0.07 -2.08
N GLN A 453 19.48 0.42 -0.86
CA GLN A 453 18.47 1.21 -0.17
C GLN A 453 19.09 2.55 0.24
N ILE A 454 18.29 3.60 0.26
CA ILE A 454 18.68 4.93 0.75
C ILE A 454 17.79 5.34 1.93
N LEU A 455 18.39 5.92 2.97
CA LEU A 455 17.66 6.51 4.09
C LEU A 455 17.17 7.90 3.69
N THR A 456 15.87 8.06 3.42
CA THR A 456 15.33 9.31 2.85
C THR A 456 15.01 10.39 3.89
N GLN A 457 14.86 10.00 5.16
CA GLN A 457 14.62 10.92 6.28
C GLN A 457 15.57 10.62 7.44
N PRO A 458 16.89 10.86 7.29
CA PRO A 458 17.86 10.74 8.38
C PRO A 458 17.65 11.86 9.41
N ASN A 459 17.91 11.58 10.68
CA ASN A 459 17.97 12.61 11.71
C ASN A 459 19.10 13.62 11.40
N PRO A 460 18.93 14.93 11.67
CA PRO A 460 19.93 15.95 11.33
C PRO A 460 21.33 15.73 11.95
N GLY A 461 21.43 15.01 13.07
CA GLY A 461 22.72 14.62 13.67
C GLY A 461 23.56 13.74 12.74
N LEU A 462 22.92 12.76 12.09
CA LEU A 462 23.55 11.82 11.14
C LEU A 462 24.13 12.52 9.90
N LEU A 463 23.54 13.66 9.51
CA LEU A 463 24.03 14.48 8.39
C LEU A 463 25.27 15.30 8.77
N SER A 464 25.41 15.71 10.04
CA SER A 464 26.51 16.58 10.48
C SER A 464 27.71 15.86 11.06
N SER A 465 27.55 14.62 11.54
CA SER A 465 28.63 13.82 12.13
C SER A 465 28.57 12.35 11.70
N ILE A 466 29.66 11.61 11.94
CA ILE A 466 29.67 10.15 11.83
C ILE A 466 29.10 9.61 13.15
N PRO A 467 28.04 8.79 13.12
CA PRO A 467 27.39 8.31 14.34
C PRO A 467 28.29 7.36 15.13
N ASN A 468 28.14 7.38 16.45
CA ASN A 468 28.67 6.34 17.32
C ASN A 468 27.84 5.04 17.21
N ILE A 469 28.28 3.95 17.85
CA ILE A 469 27.63 2.64 17.71
C ILE A 469 26.15 2.61 18.13
N LEU A 470 25.77 3.36 19.18
CA LEU A 470 24.39 3.40 19.67
C LEU A 470 23.50 4.22 18.72
N GLU A 471 23.98 5.40 18.31
CA GLU A 471 23.30 6.23 17.29
C GLU A 471 23.12 5.47 15.98
N PHE A 472 24.09 4.65 15.59
CA PHE A 472 24.00 3.85 14.38
C PHE A 472 23.02 2.67 14.51
N GLU A 473 22.99 1.97 15.64
CA GLU A 473 22.00 0.93 15.92
C GLU A 473 20.57 1.52 15.93
N ASP A 474 20.33 2.60 16.68
CA ASP A 474 19.00 3.17 16.91
C ASP A 474 18.49 4.03 15.74
N GLU A 475 19.34 4.82 15.08
CA GLU A 475 18.92 5.82 14.07
C GLU A 475 19.21 5.42 12.62
N VAL A 476 20.05 4.40 12.36
CA VAL A 476 20.38 3.95 11.00
C VAL A 476 19.89 2.52 10.75
N LEU A 477 20.28 1.56 11.59
CA LEU A 477 19.88 0.15 11.41
C LEU A 477 18.39 -0.05 11.68
N ALA A 478 17.85 0.53 12.75
CA ALA A 478 16.44 0.44 13.13
C ALA A 478 15.51 1.44 12.40
N ALA A 479 16.04 2.30 11.53
CA ALA A 479 15.25 3.27 10.79
C ALA A 479 14.21 2.61 9.88
N LYS A 480 13.04 3.25 9.72
CA LYS A 480 11.91 2.77 8.92
C LYS A 480 11.77 3.46 7.55
N THR A 481 12.60 4.45 7.27
CA THR A 481 12.54 5.34 6.11
C THR A 481 13.58 4.97 5.04
N TRP A 482 13.71 3.66 4.78
CA TRP A 482 14.58 3.10 3.74
C TRP A 482 13.80 2.86 2.44
N GLU A 483 14.21 3.51 1.35
CA GLU A 483 13.64 3.32 0.01
C GLU A 483 14.62 2.57 -0.90
N SER A 484 14.14 1.68 -1.77
CA SER A 484 15.03 0.96 -2.70
C SER A 484 15.47 1.88 -3.84
N VAL A 485 16.78 1.89 -4.13
CA VAL A 485 17.41 2.60 -5.25
C VAL A 485 18.37 1.66 -5.97
N TYR A 486 18.61 1.90 -7.25
CA TYR A 486 19.23 0.91 -8.13
C TYR A 486 20.45 1.46 -8.87
N ALA A 487 21.48 0.63 -9.00
CA ALA A 487 22.61 0.90 -9.88
C ALA A 487 22.20 0.83 -11.36
N GLN A 488 23.09 1.31 -12.22
CA GLN A 488 23.01 1.21 -13.67
C GLN A 488 23.34 -0.21 -14.18
N VAL A 489 23.19 -0.46 -15.47
CA VAL A 489 23.49 -1.77 -16.11
C VAL A 489 24.97 -2.16 -16.06
N ASP A 490 25.87 -1.24 -15.70
CA ASP A 490 27.28 -1.52 -15.37
C ASP A 490 27.52 -1.77 -13.85
N GLY A 491 26.52 -1.51 -13.02
CA GLY A 491 26.52 -1.63 -11.56
C GLY A 491 27.12 -0.43 -10.82
N ASN A 492 27.20 0.72 -11.48
CA ASN A 492 27.47 2.00 -10.84
C ASN A 492 26.17 2.64 -10.35
N LEU A 493 26.10 3.01 -9.07
CA LEU A 493 25.01 3.72 -8.45
C LEU A 493 25.24 5.24 -8.60
N PRO A 494 24.40 5.98 -9.37
CA PRO A 494 24.60 7.40 -9.63
C PRO A 494 24.28 8.23 -8.38
N LEU A 495 25.30 8.85 -7.78
CA LEU A 495 25.14 9.53 -6.49
C LEU A 495 24.49 10.92 -6.62
N GLU A 496 24.60 11.56 -7.78
CA GLU A 496 23.93 12.84 -8.07
C GLU A 496 22.40 12.69 -8.06
N GLU A 497 21.86 11.68 -8.74
CA GLU A 497 20.42 11.32 -8.71
C GLU A 497 19.89 11.15 -7.26
N LEU A 498 20.73 10.63 -6.36
CA LEU A 498 20.37 10.37 -4.96
C LEU A 498 20.50 11.61 -4.07
N THR A 499 21.47 12.48 -4.34
CA THR A 499 21.56 13.80 -3.71
C THR A 499 20.34 14.64 -4.05
N ASP A 500 19.95 14.69 -5.33
CA ASP A 500 18.79 15.45 -5.80
C ASP A 500 17.47 14.87 -5.25
N GLN A 501 17.35 13.53 -5.19
CA GLN A 501 16.18 12.87 -4.58
C GLN A 501 15.98 13.24 -3.10
N THR A 502 17.06 13.35 -2.33
CA THR A 502 16.99 13.53 -0.87
C THR A 502 17.15 14.97 -0.42
N GLY A 503 17.72 15.84 -1.25
CA GLY A 503 18.17 17.18 -0.87
C GLY A 503 19.35 17.19 0.10
N ASN A 504 19.96 16.02 0.38
CA ASN A 504 20.99 15.85 1.41
C ASN A 504 22.37 15.62 0.78
N ALA A 505 23.36 16.43 1.19
CA ALA A 505 24.76 16.22 0.80
C ALA A 505 25.38 14.97 1.46
N VAL A 506 24.79 14.44 2.55
CA VAL A 506 25.24 13.19 3.19
C VAL A 506 24.20 12.11 2.94
N LEU A 507 24.63 11.04 2.29
CA LEU A 507 23.79 9.91 1.91
C LEU A 507 24.10 8.71 2.80
N TYR A 508 23.06 8.07 3.35
CA TYR A 508 23.16 6.74 3.96
C TYR A 508 22.59 5.71 3.00
N LEU A 509 23.44 4.79 2.56
CA LEU A 509 23.13 3.76 1.58
C LEU A 509 23.33 2.38 2.20
N SER A 510 22.48 1.42 1.86
CA SER A 510 22.57 0.06 2.38
C SER A 510 22.40 -0.96 1.27
N ALA A 511 23.11 -2.09 1.35
CA ALA A 511 22.93 -3.23 0.47
C ALA A 511 22.98 -4.53 1.28
N GLU A 512 22.37 -5.59 0.75
CA GLU A 512 22.33 -6.91 1.38
C GLU A 512 22.99 -7.97 0.50
N PHE A 513 23.62 -8.95 1.12
CA PHE A 513 24.15 -10.13 0.46
C PHE A 513 24.04 -11.36 1.37
N ASP A 514 23.77 -12.50 0.77
CA ASP A 514 23.69 -13.78 1.46
C ASP A 514 25.03 -14.52 1.32
N VAL A 515 25.62 -14.90 2.45
CA VAL A 515 26.82 -15.75 2.52
C VAL A 515 26.34 -17.18 2.75
N THR A 516 26.40 -18.02 1.71
CA THR A 516 25.97 -19.42 1.78
C THR A 516 27.03 -20.32 2.39
N LYS A 517 28.32 -19.93 2.30
CA LYS A 517 29.42 -20.59 2.99
C LYS A 517 30.37 -19.56 3.60
N ALA A 518 30.58 -19.68 4.91
CA ALA A 518 31.42 -18.80 5.69
C ALA A 518 32.87 -18.74 5.16
N GLY A 519 33.49 -17.55 5.27
CA GLY A 519 34.89 -17.34 4.89
C GLY A 519 35.21 -15.87 4.62
N ALA A 520 36.40 -15.64 4.07
CA ALA A 520 36.87 -14.30 3.73
C ALA A 520 36.23 -13.79 2.43
N ILE A 521 35.80 -12.53 2.42
CA ILE A 521 35.21 -11.82 1.28
C ILE A 521 35.91 -10.48 1.16
N GLU A 522 36.40 -10.14 -0.03
CA GLU A 522 36.96 -8.83 -0.35
C GLU A 522 35.87 -7.94 -0.96
N LEU A 523 35.69 -6.77 -0.34
CA LEU A 523 34.71 -5.77 -0.74
C LEU A 523 35.37 -4.71 -1.63
N GLN A 524 35.23 -4.87 -2.95
CA GLN A 524 35.82 -3.97 -3.94
C GLN A 524 34.87 -2.81 -4.25
N THR A 525 35.26 -1.58 -3.95
CA THR A 525 34.42 -0.37 -4.07
C THR A 525 35.17 0.83 -4.64
N ASN A 526 34.44 1.74 -5.28
CA ASN A 526 34.93 3.03 -5.78
C ASN A 526 35.42 3.87 -4.57
N ARG A 527 36.74 4.10 -4.46
CA ARG A 527 37.33 4.71 -3.24
C ARG A 527 37.36 6.23 -3.29
N GLY A 528 37.32 6.86 -2.12
CA GLY A 528 37.51 8.29 -1.94
C GLY A 528 37.40 8.67 -0.46
N GLU A 529 37.84 9.88 -0.12
CA GLU A 529 37.61 10.45 1.22
C GLU A 529 36.10 10.70 1.43
N GLY A 530 35.66 10.81 2.69
CA GLY A 530 34.24 11.06 3.01
C GLY A 530 33.33 9.83 3.04
N ILE A 531 33.87 8.61 2.88
CA ILE A 531 33.12 7.36 3.07
C ILE A 531 33.40 6.73 4.44
N SER A 532 32.33 6.37 5.16
CA SER A 532 32.35 5.45 6.31
C SER A 532 31.52 4.20 5.97
N ILE A 533 31.95 3.02 6.41
CA ILE A 533 31.34 1.73 6.05
C ILE A 533 31.14 0.87 7.31
N TRP A 534 30.02 0.17 7.39
CA TRP A 534 29.69 -0.78 8.46
C TRP A 534 29.16 -2.10 7.87
N ILE A 535 29.41 -3.23 8.55
CA ILE A 535 28.69 -4.49 8.30
C ILE A 535 27.94 -4.88 9.57
N GLY A 536 26.62 -5.05 9.48
CA GLY A 536 25.78 -5.03 10.66
C GLY A 536 26.03 -3.72 11.40
N LYS A 537 26.59 -3.79 12.61
CA LYS A 537 27.01 -2.64 13.42
C LYS A 537 28.51 -2.38 13.46
N ASP A 538 29.32 -3.28 12.90
CA ASP A 538 30.77 -3.22 13.03
C ASP A 538 31.35 -2.30 11.96
N ALA A 539 31.98 -1.21 12.39
CA ALA A 539 32.61 -0.24 11.51
C ALA A 539 33.88 -0.83 10.85
N LEU A 540 34.02 -0.65 9.53
CA LEU A 540 35.19 -1.10 8.77
C LEU A 540 36.25 0.00 8.68
N ALA A 541 37.52 -0.40 8.68
CA ALA A 541 38.63 0.52 8.45
C ALA A 541 38.66 1.01 6.98
N SER A 542 38.77 2.33 6.79
CA SER A 542 38.68 3.01 5.48
C SER A 542 39.89 2.75 4.54
N THR A 543 40.99 2.18 5.03
CA THR A 543 42.32 2.30 4.38
C THR A 543 42.70 1.23 3.35
N GLN A 544 41.94 0.14 3.20
CA GLN A 544 42.16 -0.94 2.23
C GLN A 544 40.81 -1.57 1.81
N PRO A 545 40.70 -2.34 0.69
CA PRO A 545 39.44 -3.01 0.38
C PRO A 545 39.21 -4.05 1.49
N PRO A 546 38.17 -3.90 2.33
CA PRO A 546 38.15 -4.63 3.57
C PRO A 546 37.89 -6.11 3.29
N ILE A 547 38.88 -6.95 3.62
CA ILE A 547 38.72 -8.40 3.65
C ILE A 547 38.06 -8.75 4.98
N VAL A 548 36.78 -9.11 4.91
CA VAL A 548 35.95 -9.46 6.06
C VAL A 548 35.72 -10.96 6.10
N THR A 549 35.84 -11.57 7.28
CA THR A 549 35.49 -12.99 7.46
C THR A 549 34.10 -13.07 8.04
N LEU A 550 33.14 -13.54 7.24
CA LEU A 550 31.73 -13.54 7.61
C LEU A 550 31.20 -14.97 7.79
N PRO A 551 30.33 -15.21 8.79
CA PRO A 551 29.60 -16.48 8.93
C PRO A 551 28.57 -16.65 7.82
N ALA A 552 28.04 -17.87 7.67
CA ALA A 552 26.92 -18.10 6.78
C ALA A 552 25.65 -17.39 7.30
N GLY A 553 24.85 -16.84 6.41
CA GLY A 553 23.67 -16.01 6.71
C GLY A 553 23.61 -14.74 5.86
N ARG A 554 22.59 -13.93 6.10
CA ARG A 554 22.42 -12.62 5.47
C ARG A 554 23.26 -11.56 6.15
N HIS A 555 23.93 -10.73 5.37
CA HIS A 555 24.73 -9.60 5.84
C HIS A 555 24.24 -8.32 5.19
N ARG A 556 24.16 -7.26 6.01
CA ARG A 556 23.82 -5.90 5.60
C ARG A 556 25.08 -5.05 5.66
N ILE A 557 25.44 -4.41 4.56
CA ILE A 557 26.51 -3.41 4.50
C ILE A 557 25.88 -2.02 4.36
N THR A 558 26.41 -1.06 5.11
CA THR A 558 25.91 0.32 5.13
C THR A 558 27.06 1.27 4.87
N TYR A 559 26.82 2.28 4.03
CA TYR A 559 27.74 3.35 3.67
C TYR A 559 27.14 4.68 4.13
N ARG A 560 27.96 5.53 4.74
CA ARG A 560 27.72 6.98 4.86
C ARG A 560 28.66 7.65 3.85
N ILE A 561 28.11 8.40 2.90
CA ILE A 561 28.86 9.11 1.87
C ILE A 561 28.62 10.60 2.02
N ASP A 562 29.69 11.35 2.28
CA ASP A 562 29.66 12.81 2.33
C ASP A 562 30.01 13.40 0.96
N ARG A 563 29.02 13.92 0.23
CA ARG A 563 29.20 14.50 -1.11
C ARG A 563 29.93 15.85 -1.10
N GLY A 564 30.17 16.44 0.07
CA GLY A 564 31.08 17.58 0.21
C GLY A 564 32.56 17.19 0.13
N ILE A 565 32.88 15.89 0.27
CA ILE A 565 34.25 15.34 0.31
C ILE A 565 34.45 14.29 -0.79
N TYR A 566 33.49 13.37 -0.96
CA TYR A 566 33.54 12.30 -1.93
C TYR A 566 33.21 12.80 -3.34
N SER A 567 34.22 12.87 -4.21
CA SER A 567 34.14 13.50 -5.53
C SER A 567 33.62 12.61 -6.66
N GLU A 568 33.69 11.27 -6.52
CA GLU A 568 33.30 10.37 -7.62
C GLU A 568 31.80 10.50 -7.93
N PRO A 569 31.37 10.45 -9.20
CA PRO A 569 29.95 10.57 -9.56
C PRO A 569 29.13 9.33 -9.16
N THR A 570 29.78 8.18 -8.97
CA THR A 570 29.11 6.90 -8.77
C THR A 570 29.76 6.05 -7.67
N LEU A 571 28.94 5.24 -7.01
CA LEU A 571 29.38 4.18 -6.09
C LEU A 571 29.21 2.81 -6.74
N SER A 572 30.18 1.91 -6.61
CA SER A 572 29.97 0.49 -6.90
C SER A 572 30.47 -0.37 -5.74
N LEU A 573 29.92 -1.57 -5.60
CA LEU A 573 30.39 -2.59 -4.68
C LEU A 573 30.37 -3.95 -5.38
N THR A 574 31.53 -4.56 -5.52
CA THR A 574 31.71 -5.92 -6.06
C THR A 574 32.25 -6.82 -4.96
N LEU A 575 31.55 -7.92 -4.69
CA LEU A 575 31.98 -8.97 -3.77
C LEU A 575 32.91 -9.93 -4.51
N THR A 576 34.07 -10.21 -3.92
CA THR A 576 35.06 -11.12 -4.50
C THR A 576 35.65 -12.06 -3.44
N GLY A 577 36.02 -13.27 -3.83
CA GLY A 577 36.72 -14.20 -2.96
C GLY A 577 38.23 -13.95 -3.08
N PRO A 578 38.93 -13.50 -2.01
CA PRO A 578 40.38 -13.35 -2.06
C PRO A 578 41.04 -14.72 -2.27
N ALA A 579 42.27 -14.72 -2.79
CA ALA A 579 42.98 -15.95 -3.14
C ALA A 579 43.04 -16.95 -1.96
N GLY A 580 42.56 -18.17 -2.19
CA GLY A 580 42.47 -19.22 -1.17
C GLY A 580 41.23 -19.17 -0.27
N SER A 581 40.37 -18.16 -0.39
CA SER A 581 39.06 -18.18 0.27
C SER A 581 38.18 -19.30 -0.31
N SER A 582 37.42 -19.94 0.58
CA SER A 582 36.41 -20.94 0.20
C SER A 582 34.99 -20.45 0.46
N ALA A 583 34.82 -19.15 0.70
CA ALA A 583 33.54 -18.49 0.87
C ALA A 583 32.67 -18.61 -0.38
N ALA A 584 31.35 -18.69 -0.19
CA ALA A 584 30.37 -18.60 -1.25
C ALA A 584 29.31 -17.58 -0.82
N PHE A 585 28.95 -16.68 -1.73
CA PHE A 585 28.09 -15.55 -1.46
C PHE A 585 27.33 -15.11 -2.73
N SER A 586 26.19 -14.47 -2.54
CA SER A 586 25.37 -13.89 -3.60
C SER A 586 24.79 -12.55 -3.17
N VAL A 587 24.86 -11.56 -4.06
CA VAL A 587 24.20 -10.25 -3.87
C VAL A 587 22.66 -10.37 -3.91
N VAL A 588 21.96 -9.60 -3.08
CA VAL A 588 20.49 -9.58 -3.00
C VAL A 588 19.95 -8.45 -3.88
N ASP A 589 19.82 -8.73 -5.18
CA ASP A 589 19.45 -7.70 -6.17
C ASP A 589 17.94 -7.59 -6.48
N GLY A 590 17.13 -8.61 -6.15
CA GLY A 590 15.68 -8.61 -6.37
C GLY A 590 14.90 -7.90 -5.25
N GLN A 591 13.60 -7.66 -5.46
CA GLN A 591 12.70 -7.07 -4.44
C GLN A 591 12.43 -8.00 -3.25
#